data_AF-A0A258BRL8-F1
#
_entry.id   AF-A0A258BRL8-F1
#
_cell.length_a   1.000
_cell.length_b   1.000
_cell.length_c   1.000
_cell.angle_alpha   90.00
_cell.angle_beta   90.00
_cell.angle_gamma   90.00
#
_symmetry.space_group_name_H-M   'P 1'
#
loop_
_entity.id
_entity.type
_entity.pdbx_description
1 polymer ?
#
loop_
_entity_poly.entity_id
_entity_poly.type
_entity_poly.pdbx_seq_one_letter_code
_entity_poly.pdbx_strand_id
1 'polypeptide(L)'
;MKMTVVPAQVTTVEDRIIGNLGFSQILLLIVPVFAAAGIFLLLPPFMGGALYKYVIMGVTALLFGLLSIRIKGKIIALWLVTVLRYNLRPKYYLFNKNVTSGRDEYHGKASAPEVKEATEKKPVKKTSLNQLDIPTTARILATIENPA
;
A
#
# COMPACT_ATOMS: atom_id res chain seq x y z
N MET A 1 29.54 38.26 11.37
CA MET A 1 30.09 37.23 10.47
C MET A 1 29.45 37.40 9.11
N LYS A 2 30.21 37.73 8.06
CA LYS A 2 29.69 37.86 6.69
C LYS A 2 29.55 36.46 6.10
N MET A 3 28.33 35.96 5.97
CA MET A 3 28.08 34.72 5.22
C MET A 3 28.21 35.02 3.73
N THR A 4 29.26 34.50 3.11
CA THR A 4 29.37 34.41 1.65
C THR A 4 28.44 33.28 1.20
N VAL A 5 27.30 33.66 0.64
CA VAL A 5 26.39 32.72 -0.01
C VAL A 5 27.09 32.25 -1.28
N VAL A 6 27.56 31.01 -1.30
CA VAL A 6 28.06 30.38 -2.53
C VAL A 6 26.88 30.35 -3.50
N PRO A 7 26.99 30.93 -4.71
CA PRO A 7 25.90 30.90 -5.65
C PRO A 7 25.52 29.44 -5.92
N ALA A 8 24.23 29.15 -5.78
CA ALA A 8 23.68 27.83 -6.03
C ALA A 8 24.20 27.31 -7.37
N GLN A 9 24.62 26.05 -7.33
CA GLN A 9 25.18 25.27 -8.43
C GLN A 9 24.73 25.77 -9.81
N VAL A 10 25.68 26.34 -10.56
CA VAL A 10 25.52 26.68 -11.98
C VAL A 10 25.44 25.35 -12.73
N THR A 11 24.27 24.73 -12.74
CA THR A 11 23.97 23.70 -13.73
C THR A 11 23.90 24.41 -15.06
N THR A 12 24.81 24.07 -15.99
CA THR A 12 24.76 24.66 -17.32
C THR A 12 23.46 24.25 -17.99
N VAL A 13 23.02 25.03 -18.99
CA VAL A 13 21.77 24.73 -19.72
C VAL A 13 21.83 23.33 -20.36
N GLU A 14 23.04 22.84 -20.62
CA GLU A 14 23.35 21.51 -21.16
C GLU A 14 22.99 20.38 -20.19
N ASP A 15 23.35 20.49 -18.91
CA ASP A 15 22.98 19.51 -17.88
C ASP A 15 21.46 19.40 -17.71
N ARG A 16 20.73 20.51 -17.89
CA ARG A 16 19.26 20.54 -17.84
C ARG A 16 18.61 19.78 -19.00
N ILE A 17 19.26 19.74 -20.17
CA ILE A 17 18.74 19.10 -21.38
C ILE A 17 19.11 17.61 -21.39
N ILE A 18 20.33 17.27 -20.99
CA ILE A 18 20.84 15.89 -20.99
C ILE A 18 20.27 15.07 -19.82
N GLY A 19 19.93 15.71 -18.70
CA GLY A 19 19.50 15.07 -17.45
C GLY A 19 18.00 15.12 -17.13
N ASN A 20 17.09 15.32 -18.09
CA ASN A 20 15.64 15.43 -17.78
C ASN A 20 14.93 14.08 -17.55
N LEU A 21 15.67 12.98 -17.35
CA LEU A 21 15.10 11.71 -16.93
C LEU A 21 14.88 11.74 -15.40
N GLY A 22 13.62 11.84 -15.00
CA GLY A 22 13.25 11.77 -13.58
C GLY A 22 13.56 10.40 -12.98
N PHE A 23 13.84 10.34 -11.68
CA PHE A 23 14.12 9.09 -10.97
C PHE A 23 13.06 8.01 -11.23
N SER A 24 11.78 8.37 -11.25
CA SER A 24 10.68 7.44 -11.55
C SER A 24 10.71 6.90 -12.99
N GLN A 25 11.25 7.64 -13.96
CA GLN A 25 11.42 7.16 -15.34
C GLN A 25 12.57 6.16 -15.42
N ILE A 26 13.68 6.44 -14.72
CA ILE A 26 14.81 5.51 -14.63
C ILE A 26 14.35 4.20 -13.99
N LEU A 27 13.62 4.28 -12.87
CA LEU A 27 13.07 3.11 -12.19
C LEU A 27 12.13 2.30 -13.10
N LEU A 28 11.29 2.99 -13.89
CA LEU A 28 10.38 2.35 -14.84
C LEU A 28 11.12 1.65 -15.98
N LEU A 29 12.21 2.25 -16.48
CA LEU A 29 13.03 1.69 -17.57
C LEU A 29 13.93 0.53 -17.13
N ILE A 30 14.13 0.33 -15.83
CA ILE A 30 14.83 -0.84 -15.29
C ILE A 30 13.97 -2.12 -15.38
N VAL A 31 12.65 -1.99 -15.23
CA VAL A 31 11.70 -3.12 -15.28
C VAL A 31 11.82 -3.99 -16.53
N PRO A 32 11.83 -3.45 -17.78
CA PRO A 32 11.94 -4.26 -18.97
C PRO A 32 13.27 -5.02 -19.08
N VAL A 33 14.36 -4.56 -18.43
CA VAL A 33 15.65 -5.27 -18.40
C VAL A 33 15.50 -6.57 -17.61
N PHE A 34 14.90 -6.50 -16.42
CA PHE A 34 14.62 -7.68 -15.62
C PHE A 34 13.57 -8.59 -16.27
N ALA A 35 12.54 -8.00 -16.88
CA ALA A 35 11.54 -8.77 -17.62
C ALA A 35 12.17 -9.52 -18.81
N ALA A 36 13.08 -8.88 -19.56
CA ALA A 36 13.80 -9.52 -20.66
C ALA A 36 14.68 -10.68 -20.16
N ALA A 37 15.40 -10.50 -19.05
CA ALA A 37 16.16 -11.58 -18.44
C ALA A 37 15.25 -12.76 -18.03
N GLY A 38 14.09 -12.47 -17.44
CA GLY A 38 13.08 -13.48 -17.10
C GLY A 38 12.53 -14.22 -18.34
N ILE A 39 12.20 -13.49 -19.40
CA ILE A 39 11.74 -14.05 -20.68
C ILE A 39 12.82 -14.96 -21.28
N PHE A 40 14.09 -14.55 -21.25
CA PHE A 40 15.18 -15.35 -21.80
C PHE A 40 15.34 -16.68 -21.06
N LEU A 41 15.24 -16.64 -19.73
CA LEU A 41 15.42 -17.80 -18.85
C LEU A 41 14.21 -18.74 -18.84
N LEU A 42 12.98 -18.22 -18.85
CA LEU A 42 11.77 -19.01 -18.62
C LEU A 42 11.09 -19.51 -19.90
N LEU A 43 11.30 -18.89 -21.06
CA LEU A 43 10.69 -19.36 -22.31
C LEU A 43 11.52 -20.46 -22.98
N PRO A 44 10.90 -21.59 -23.39
CA PRO A 44 11.58 -22.63 -24.17
C PRO A 44 11.89 -22.16 -25.60
N PRO A 45 13.09 -22.33 -26.17
CA PRO A 45 14.23 -23.12 -25.70
C PRO A 45 14.99 -22.44 -24.57
N PHE A 46 15.08 -23.08 -23.40
CA PHE A 46 15.74 -22.49 -22.22
C PHE A 46 17.19 -22.12 -22.53
N MET A 47 17.59 -20.89 -22.22
CA MET A 47 18.90 -20.31 -22.55
C MET A 47 19.29 -20.30 -24.04
N GLY A 48 18.39 -20.72 -24.94
CA GLY A 48 18.56 -20.65 -26.38
C GLY A 48 18.06 -19.33 -26.95
N GLY A 49 18.80 -18.81 -27.96
CA GLY A 49 18.40 -17.65 -28.74
C GLY A 49 17.38 -18.03 -29.81
N ALA A 50 16.12 -17.65 -29.59
CA ALA A 50 15.06 -17.79 -30.60
C ALA A 50 14.51 -16.40 -30.96
N LEU A 51 14.28 -16.16 -32.26
CA LEU A 51 13.84 -14.84 -32.77
C LEU A 51 12.60 -14.32 -32.06
N TYR A 52 11.61 -15.19 -31.82
CA TYR A 52 10.37 -14.80 -31.17
C TYR A 52 10.60 -14.19 -29.77
N LYS A 53 11.62 -14.66 -29.02
CA LYS A 53 11.95 -14.13 -27.69
C LYS A 53 12.46 -12.70 -27.78
N TYR A 54 13.35 -12.43 -28.74
CA TYR A 54 13.89 -11.10 -28.96
C TYR A 54 12.82 -10.12 -29.42
N VAL A 55 11.86 -10.58 -30.24
CA VAL A 55 10.68 -9.77 -30.61
C VAL A 55 9.86 -9.42 -29.37
N ILE A 56 9.55 -10.38 -28.50
CA ILE A 56 8.79 -10.12 -27.26
C ILE A 56 9.55 -9.16 -26.34
N MET A 57 10.87 -9.34 -26.18
CA MET A 57 11.72 -8.44 -25.39
C MET A 57 11.71 -7.01 -25.97
N GLY A 58 11.84 -6.88 -27.29
CA GLY A 58 11.81 -5.59 -27.98
C GLY A 58 10.46 -4.88 -27.82
N VAL A 59 9.35 -5.60 -28.00
CA VAL A 59 8.00 -5.06 -27.80
C VAL A 59 7.81 -4.62 -26.34
N THR A 60 8.27 -5.43 -25.39
CA THR A 60 8.19 -5.09 -23.96
C THR A 60 8.99 -3.83 -23.66
N ALA A 61 10.25 -3.76 -24.12
CA ALA A 61 11.09 -2.59 -23.93
C ALA A 61 10.48 -1.31 -24.55
N LEU A 62 9.91 -1.43 -25.76
CA LEU A 62 9.25 -0.34 -26.45
C LEU A 62 8.01 0.14 -25.67
N LEU A 63 7.19 -0.78 -25.16
CA LEU A 63 6.00 -0.45 -24.36
C LEU A 63 6.38 0.32 -23.09
N PHE A 64 7.41 -0.13 -22.36
CA PHE A 64 7.92 0.59 -21.18
C PHE A 64 8.57 1.93 -21.56
N GLY A 65 9.23 2.01 -22.71
CA GLY A 65 9.75 3.27 -23.28
C GLY A 65 8.64 4.30 -23.51
N LEU A 66 7.54 3.88 -24.15
CA LEU A 66 6.35 4.73 -24.36
C LEU A 66 5.71 5.14 -23.03
N LEU A 67 5.58 4.23 -22.07
CA LEU A 67 5.05 4.53 -20.73
C LEU A 67 5.90 5.52 -19.94
N SER A 68 7.20 5.57 -20.22
CA SER A 68 8.15 6.49 -19.61
C SER A 68 8.01 7.92 -20.14
N ILE A 69 7.40 8.14 -21.29
CA ILE A 69 7.26 9.48 -21.89
C ILE A 69 6.54 10.41 -20.91
N ARG A 70 7.08 11.62 -20.77
CA ARG A 70 6.55 12.67 -19.89
C ARG A 70 5.78 13.69 -20.72
N ILE A 71 4.47 13.78 -20.51
CA ILE A 71 3.61 14.78 -21.15
C ILE A 71 3.24 15.84 -20.11
N LYS A 72 3.50 17.12 -20.40
CA LYS A 72 3.16 18.27 -19.52
C LYS A 72 3.63 18.07 -18.07
N GLY A 73 4.81 17.49 -17.89
CA GLY A 73 5.39 17.29 -16.57
C GLY A 73 4.95 16.01 -15.82
N LYS A 74 4.00 15.23 -16.36
CA LYS A 74 3.51 13.98 -15.75
C LYS A 74 3.96 12.76 -16.57
N ILE A 75 4.36 11.69 -15.90
CA ILE A 75 4.74 10.42 -16.53
C ILE A 75 3.46 9.68 -16.91
N ILE A 76 3.37 9.17 -18.14
CA ILE A 76 2.19 8.47 -18.66
C ILE A 76 1.81 7.27 -17.78
N ALA A 77 2.80 6.48 -17.34
CA ALA A 77 2.55 5.34 -16.46
C ALA A 77 1.83 5.72 -15.15
N LEU A 78 2.27 6.78 -14.47
CA LEU A 78 1.64 7.27 -13.23
C LEU A 78 0.23 7.80 -13.48
N TRP A 79 0.02 8.45 -14.62
CA TRP A 79 -1.31 8.90 -15.03
C TRP A 79 -2.24 7.70 -15.31
N LEU A 80 -1.76 6.69 -16.04
CA LEU A 80 -2.51 5.46 -16.34
C LEU A 80 -2.92 4.71 -15.06
N VAL A 81 -1.99 4.57 -14.10
CA VAL A 81 -2.28 3.96 -12.79
C VAL A 81 -3.38 4.71 -12.05
N THR A 82 -3.38 6.05 -12.14
CA THR A 82 -4.42 6.88 -11.51
C THR A 82 -5.79 6.65 -12.15
N VAL A 83 -5.87 6.59 -13.49
CA VAL A 83 -7.11 6.28 -14.21
C VAL A 83 -7.59 4.87 -13.91
N LEU A 84 -6.70 3.89 -13.86
CA LEU A 84 -7.04 2.51 -13.53
C LEU A 84 -7.60 2.39 -12.12
N ARG A 85 -6.95 3.01 -11.13
CA ARG A 85 -7.42 3.05 -9.73
C ARG A 85 -8.79 3.74 -9.61
N TYR A 86 -9.00 4.78 -10.41
CA TYR A 86 -10.28 5.47 -10.45
C TYR A 86 -11.40 4.57 -11.01
N ASN A 87 -11.11 3.80 -12.07
CA ASN A 87 -12.07 2.90 -12.69
C ASN A 87 -12.36 1.65 -11.82
N LEU A 88 -11.34 1.09 -11.17
CA LEU A 88 -11.48 -0.04 -10.25
C LEU A 88 -12.13 0.33 -8.92
N ARG A 89 -12.44 1.61 -8.69
CA ARG A 89 -13.08 2.05 -7.45
C ARG A 89 -14.47 1.39 -7.33
N PRO A 90 -14.71 0.59 -6.27
CA PRO A 90 -16.02 -0.02 -6.07
C PRO A 90 -17.07 1.08 -5.84
N LYS A 91 -18.05 1.15 -6.74
CA LYS A 91 -19.15 2.12 -6.67
C LYS A 91 -20.29 1.65 -5.76
N TYR A 92 -20.42 0.33 -5.60
CA TYR A 92 -21.52 -0.29 -4.87
C TYR A 92 -20.96 -1.05 -3.68
N TYR A 93 -21.35 -0.61 -2.48
CA TYR A 93 -21.12 -1.37 -1.26
C TYR A 93 -22.31 -2.31 -1.06
N LEU A 94 -22.12 -3.58 -1.41
CA LEU A 94 -23.12 -4.61 -1.13
C LEU A 94 -22.99 -5.02 0.34
N PHE A 95 -23.84 -4.43 1.19
CA PHE A 95 -23.96 -4.84 2.58
C PHE A 95 -24.83 -6.10 2.67
N ASN A 96 -24.20 -7.26 2.66
CA ASN A 96 -24.87 -8.52 2.89
C ASN A 96 -24.85 -8.84 4.40
N LYS A 97 -26.01 -8.96 5.04
CA LYS A 97 -26.08 -9.31 6.47
C LYS A 97 -25.68 -10.75 6.75
N ASN A 98 -25.61 -11.60 5.74
CA ASN A 98 -25.27 -13.01 5.87
C ASN A 98 -23.77 -13.29 5.68
N VAL A 99 -22.94 -12.27 5.42
CA VAL A 99 -21.48 -12.48 5.38
C VAL A 99 -20.88 -12.39 6.77
N THR A 100 -19.99 -13.35 7.08
CA THR A 100 -19.19 -13.40 8.31
C THR A 100 -17.92 -12.56 8.22
N SER A 101 -17.54 -12.09 7.03
CA SER A 101 -16.37 -11.25 6.81
C SER A 101 -16.47 -9.92 7.58
N GLY A 102 -15.53 -9.68 8.49
CA GLY A 102 -15.48 -8.44 9.30
C GLY A 102 -16.36 -8.48 10.56
N ARG A 103 -16.97 -9.63 10.89
CA ARG A 103 -17.54 -9.85 12.22
C ARG A 103 -16.44 -10.37 13.13
N ASP A 104 -16.30 -9.76 14.31
CA ASP A 104 -15.53 -10.36 15.38
C ASP A 104 -16.26 -11.65 15.79
N GLU A 105 -15.66 -12.80 15.47
CA GLU A 105 -16.09 -14.07 16.01
C GLU A 105 -15.75 -14.08 17.50
N TYR A 106 -16.68 -13.58 18.31
CA TYR A 106 -16.65 -13.84 19.74
C TYR A 106 -16.89 -15.34 19.92
N HIS A 107 -15.82 -16.13 19.85
CA HIS A 107 -15.81 -17.45 20.44
C HIS A 107 -16.07 -17.24 21.93
N GLY A 108 -17.35 -17.29 22.31
CA GLY A 108 -17.76 -17.44 23.69
C GLY A 108 -16.92 -18.59 24.22
N LYS A 109 -16.03 -18.27 25.17
CA LYS A 109 -15.13 -19.25 25.79
C LYS A 109 -15.93 -20.51 26.01
N ALA A 110 -15.56 -21.58 25.30
CA ALA A 110 -16.00 -22.91 25.69
C ALA A 110 -15.77 -22.98 27.20
N SER A 111 -16.84 -23.23 27.95
CA SER A 111 -16.76 -23.53 29.37
C SER A 111 -15.76 -24.67 29.51
N ALA A 112 -14.52 -24.31 29.83
CA ALA A 112 -13.43 -25.24 29.99
C ALA A 112 -13.81 -26.15 31.16
N PRO A 113 -13.70 -27.48 31.00
CA PRO A 113 -13.93 -28.40 32.10
C PRO A 113 -12.95 -28.09 33.23
N GLU A 114 -13.46 -28.08 34.45
CA GLU A 114 -12.67 -27.92 35.68
C GLU A 114 -11.54 -28.94 35.71
N VAL A 115 -10.30 -28.48 35.58
CA VAL A 115 -9.13 -29.24 36.03
C VAL A 115 -8.30 -28.32 36.92
N LYS A 116 -8.29 -28.69 38.19
CA LYS A 116 -7.44 -28.16 39.26
C LYS A 116 -5.98 -28.47 38.91
N GLU A 117 -5.11 -27.47 38.92
CA GLU A 117 -3.83 -27.51 39.65
C GLU A 117 -3.12 -26.16 39.57
N ALA A 118 -2.56 -25.77 40.71
CA ALA A 118 -1.94 -24.49 40.96
C ALA A 118 -0.49 -24.48 40.46
N THR A 119 -0.06 -23.43 39.75
CA THR A 119 1.26 -22.79 39.97
C THR A 119 1.26 -21.36 39.38
N GLU A 120 1.61 -20.39 40.25
CA GLU A 120 2.16 -19.04 40.01
C GLU A 120 1.50 -18.06 39.01
N LYS A 121 0.74 -17.11 39.56
CA LYS A 121 0.31 -15.88 38.86
C LYS A 121 1.32 -14.75 39.07
N LYS A 122 2.05 -14.37 38.01
CA LYS A 122 2.62 -13.01 37.88
C LYS A 122 1.48 -11.99 37.83
N PRO A 123 1.60 -10.79 38.44
CA PRO A 123 0.49 -9.85 38.51
C PRO A 123 0.28 -9.17 37.15
N VAL A 124 -0.66 -9.69 36.37
CA VAL A 124 -1.21 -8.94 35.24
C VAL A 124 -2.09 -7.84 35.85
N LYS A 125 -1.63 -6.58 35.73
CA LYS A 125 -2.38 -5.36 36.03
C LYS A 125 -3.74 -5.47 35.33
N LYS A 126 -4.80 -5.77 36.10
CA LYS A 126 -6.17 -5.66 35.61
C LYS A 126 -6.48 -4.17 35.56
N THR A 127 -6.61 -3.62 34.36
CA THR A 127 -7.29 -2.35 34.18
C THR A 127 -8.73 -2.59 34.65
N SER A 128 -9.06 -2.14 35.86
CA SER A 128 -10.44 -2.10 36.31
C SER A 128 -11.18 -1.21 35.34
N LEU A 129 -12.20 -1.75 34.68
CA LEU A 129 -13.21 -0.90 34.08
C LEU A 129 -13.73 -0.04 35.24
N ASN A 130 -13.52 1.28 35.17
CA ASN A 130 -14.06 2.21 36.14
C ASN A 130 -15.60 2.14 36.03
N GLN A 131 -16.19 1.25 36.81
CA GLN A 131 -17.63 1.24 37.01
C GLN A 131 -17.96 2.53 37.76
N LEU A 132 -18.83 3.34 37.15
CA LEU A 132 -19.38 4.50 37.83
C LEU A 132 -20.21 4.03 39.02
N ASP A 133 -20.10 4.75 40.12
CA ASP A 133 -20.91 4.52 41.31
C ASP A 133 -22.41 4.49 40.95
N ILE A 134 -23.16 3.66 41.66
CA ILE A 134 -24.61 3.47 41.49
C ILE A 134 -25.37 4.82 41.44
N PRO A 135 -25.10 5.81 42.33
CA PRO A 135 -25.75 7.11 42.27
C PRO A 135 -25.41 7.95 41.03
N THR A 136 -24.18 7.86 40.50
CA THR A 136 -23.80 8.61 39.30
C THR A 136 -24.40 7.99 38.04
N THR A 137 -24.51 6.66 38.01
CA THR A 137 -25.23 5.94 36.95
C THR A 137 -26.70 6.34 36.88
N ALA A 138 -27.39 6.41 38.03
CA ALA A 138 -28.79 6.82 38.09
C ALA A 138 -29.02 8.27 37.63
N ARG A 139 -28.09 9.18 37.96
CA ARG A 139 -28.16 10.58 37.49
C ARG A 139 -27.97 10.69 35.98
N ILE A 140 -27.02 9.95 35.41
CA ILE A 140 -26.79 9.94 33.96
C ILE A 140 -28.00 9.36 33.24
N LEU A 141 -28.57 8.27 33.75
CA LEU A 141 -29.80 7.68 33.20
C LEU A 141 -30.96 8.69 33.21
N ALA A 142 -31.17 9.38 34.34
CA ALA A 142 -32.24 10.37 34.45
C ALA A 142 -32.07 11.55 33.47
N THR A 143 -30.84 12.00 33.23
CA THR A 143 -30.54 13.04 32.23
C THR A 143 -30.77 12.54 30.79
N ILE A 144 -30.52 11.25 30.53
CA ILE A 144 -30.77 10.66 29.20
C ILE A 144 -32.28 10.47 28.96
N GLU A 145 -33.02 10.06 29.99
CA GLU A 145 -34.46 9.80 29.89
C GLU A 145 -35.31 11.07 29.85
N ASN A 146 -34.83 12.18 30.42
CA ASN A 146 -35.50 13.48 30.31
C ASN A 146 -34.49 14.60 29.97
N PRO A 147 -34.11 14.72 28.69
CA PRO A 147 -33.30 15.83 28.22
C PRO A 147 -34.20 17.06 28.09
N ALA A 148 -34.22 17.90 29.12
CA ALA A 148 -34.74 19.26 29.00
C ALA A 148 -33.90 20.08 28.00
#